data_AF-A0A945HFP8-F1
#
_entry.id   AF-A0A945HFP8-F1
#
_cell.length_a   1.000
_cell.length_b   1.000
_cell.length_c   1.000
_cell.angle_alpha   90.00
_cell.angle_beta   90.00
_cell.angle_gamma   90.00
#
_symmetry.space_group_name_H-M   'P 1'
#
loop_
_entity.id
_entity.type
_entity.pdbx_description
1 polymer ?
#
loop_
_entity_poly.entity_id
_entity_poly.type
_entity_poly.pdbx_seq_one_letter_code
_entity_poly.pdbx_strand_id
1 'polypeptide(L)'
;MKKTTIDKFTSYAIAQSKIRRGLGFDKPNRELEDPYPNKKLSNESFGHTGFTGTFFWIDPKAKLSIVFLTNRVYPTRENKKLYDNNIRSKLLDIIFENSIIIKNE
;
A
#
# COMPACT_ATOMS: atom_id res chain seq x y z
N MET A 1 14.00 6.41 15.88
CA MET A 1 14.81 6.26 14.65
C MET A 1 15.15 7.63 14.08
N LYS A 2 16.28 7.79 13.38
CA LYS A 2 16.62 9.05 12.68
C LYS A 2 15.79 9.19 11.40
N LYS A 3 15.40 10.42 11.05
CA LYS A 3 14.64 10.70 9.80
C LYS A 3 15.35 10.13 8.57
N THR A 4 16.67 10.29 8.48
CA THR A 4 17.49 9.75 7.39
C THR A 4 17.39 8.24 7.24
N THR A 5 17.19 7.50 8.34
CA THR A 5 16.97 6.05 8.30
C THR A 5 15.60 5.72 7.72
N ILE A 6 14.56 6.43 8.16
CA ILE A 6 13.20 6.24 7.64
C ILE A 6 13.19 6.53 6.13
N ASP A 7 13.68 7.71 5.74
CA ASP A 7 13.75 8.14 4.34
C ASP A 7 14.49 7.11 3.47
N LYS A 8 15.61 6.56 3.95
CA LYS A 8 16.39 5.55 3.23
C LYS A 8 15.61 4.25 3.01
N PHE A 9 14.84 3.79 4.00
CA PHE A 9 14.11 2.52 3.90
C PHE A 9 12.81 2.64 3.10
N THR A 10 12.14 3.81 3.15
CA THR A 10 10.85 4.06 2.49
C THR A 10 10.97 4.71 1.11
N SER A 11 12.17 5.14 0.72
CA SER A 11 12.49 5.53 -0.65
C SER A 11 12.54 4.33 -1.58
N TYR A 12 12.42 4.59 -2.88
CA TYR A 12 12.66 3.56 -3.90
C TYR A 12 14.14 3.19 -3.89
N ALA A 13 14.44 1.91 -3.74
CA ALA A 13 15.81 1.40 -3.61
C ALA A 13 16.64 1.61 -4.89
N ILE A 14 15.99 1.59 -6.06
CA ILE A 14 16.63 1.80 -7.36
C ILE A 14 15.84 2.88 -8.11
N ALA A 15 16.34 4.12 -8.06
CA ALA A 15 15.60 5.31 -8.45
C ALA A 15 15.16 5.36 -9.93
N GLN A 16 15.93 4.77 -10.84
CA GLN A 16 15.71 4.79 -12.29
C GLN A 16 15.31 3.41 -12.84
N SER A 17 14.52 2.67 -12.06
CA SER A 17 14.03 1.36 -12.49
C SER A 17 12.53 1.23 -12.32
N LYS A 18 11.95 0.27 -13.06
CA LYS A 18 10.55 -0.14 -12.90
C LYS A 18 10.31 -0.94 -11.61
N ILE A 19 11.35 -1.17 -10.79
CA ILE A 19 11.25 -1.92 -9.54
C ILE A 19 10.63 -1.03 -8.47
N ARG A 20 9.41 -1.38 -8.07
CA ARG A 20 8.62 -0.72 -7.04
C ARG A 20 8.94 -1.21 -5.61
N ARG A 21 10.22 -1.16 -5.22
CA ARG A 21 10.68 -1.62 -3.89
C ARG A 21 11.51 -0.55 -3.20
N GLY A 22 11.31 -0.39 -1.90
CA GLY A 22 12.28 0.20 -0.97
C GLY A 22 13.12 -0.88 -0.29
N LEU A 23 13.80 -0.52 0.79
CA LEU A 23 14.55 -1.51 1.58
C LEU A 23 13.58 -2.23 2.53
N GLY A 24 13.07 -3.38 2.07
CA GLY A 24 12.12 -4.20 2.83
C GLY A 24 10.65 -3.81 2.66
N PHE A 25 10.36 -2.73 1.94
CA PHE A 25 8.99 -2.26 1.68
C PHE A 25 8.61 -2.29 0.20
N ASP A 26 7.32 -2.44 -0.02
CA ASP A 26 6.66 -2.29 -1.31
C ASP A 26 6.37 -0.81 -1.56
N LYS A 27 6.46 -0.39 -2.82
CA LYS A 27 6.12 0.96 -3.28
C LYS A 27 5.05 0.89 -4.38
N PRO A 28 4.30 1.97 -4.62
CA PRO A 28 3.52 2.11 -5.84
C PRO A 28 4.41 2.10 -7.09
N ASN A 29 3.83 1.74 -8.23
CA ASN A 29 4.51 1.96 -9.51
C ASN A 29 4.31 3.42 -9.94
N ARG A 30 5.38 4.09 -10.40
CA ARG A 30 5.35 5.50 -10.81
C ARG A 30 4.84 5.70 -12.24
N GLU A 31 4.89 4.67 -13.07
CA GLU A 31 4.61 4.74 -14.51
C GLU A 31 3.23 4.20 -14.90
N LEU A 32 2.52 3.56 -13.96
CA LEU A 32 1.20 2.96 -14.22
C LEU A 32 0.09 3.95 -13.88
N GLU A 33 -0.94 4.00 -14.71
CA GLU A 33 -2.16 4.79 -14.47
C GLU A 33 -2.96 4.26 -13.27
N ASP A 34 -2.98 2.93 -13.07
CA ASP A 34 -3.59 2.28 -11.91
C ASP A 34 -2.53 1.48 -11.12
N PRO A 35 -1.72 2.15 -10.29
CA PRO A 35 -0.67 1.48 -9.55
C PRO A 35 -1.23 0.72 -8.34
N TYR A 36 -0.72 -0.50 -8.13
CA TYR A 36 -0.93 -1.22 -6.88
C TYR A 36 -0.35 -0.42 -5.69
N PRO A 37 -1.05 -0.31 -4.53
CA PRO A 37 -2.33 -0.95 -4.22
C PRO A 37 -3.57 -0.16 -4.61
N ASN A 38 -3.46 1.14 -4.88
CA ASN A 38 -4.54 1.98 -5.37
C ASN A 38 -3.96 3.31 -5.89
N LYS A 39 -4.51 3.86 -6.98
CA LYS A 39 -4.09 5.14 -7.59
C LYS A 39 -4.22 6.39 -6.70
N LYS A 40 -5.06 6.35 -5.66
CA LYS A 40 -5.27 7.46 -4.72
C LYS A 40 -4.12 7.60 -3.72
N LEU A 41 -3.26 6.58 -3.60
CA LEU A 41 -2.07 6.63 -2.74
C LEU A 41 -0.94 7.41 -3.41
N SER A 42 -0.21 8.19 -2.61
CA SER A 42 0.94 8.95 -3.09
C SER A 42 2.12 8.03 -3.45
N ASN A 43 3.00 8.53 -4.32
CA ASN A 43 4.28 7.87 -4.62
C ASN A 43 5.23 7.80 -3.41
N GLU A 44 4.96 8.56 -2.34
CA GLU A 44 5.67 8.50 -1.06
C GLU A 44 5.20 7.33 -0.18
N SER A 45 4.01 6.79 -0.46
CA SER A 45 3.44 5.68 0.30
C SER A 45 4.26 4.40 0.19
N PHE A 46 4.22 3.57 1.22
CA PHE A 46 4.96 2.33 1.31
C PHE A 46 4.24 1.32 2.20
N GLY A 47 4.51 0.04 2.01
CA GLY A 47 3.87 -0.98 2.84
C GLY A 47 4.34 -2.38 2.51
N HIS A 48 3.53 -3.38 2.85
CA HIS A 48 3.78 -4.76 2.44
C HIS A 48 2.49 -5.58 2.46
N THR A 49 2.51 -6.67 1.70
CA THR A 49 1.45 -7.68 1.71
C THR A 49 1.99 -8.99 2.26
N GLY A 50 1.18 -9.70 3.05
CA GLY A 50 1.52 -11.02 3.53
C GLY A 50 0.78 -12.11 2.76
N PHE A 51 1.40 -13.28 2.70
CA PHE A 51 0.84 -14.47 2.06
C PHE A 51 -0.55 -14.82 2.62
N THR A 52 -0.77 -14.70 3.93
CA THR A 52 -2.06 -14.98 4.56
C THR A 52 -3.13 -13.92 4.25
N GLY A 53 -2.83 -12.91 3.45
CA GLY A 53 -3.79 -11.86 3.09
C GLY A 53 -3.59 -10.55 3.86
N THR A 54 -2.66 -10.51 4.82
CA THR A 54 -2.32 -9.28 5.56
C THR A 54 -1.85 -8.18 4.61
N PHE A 55 -2.12 -6.94 5.01
CA PHE A 55 -1.76 -5.76 4.26
C PHE A 55 -1.55 -4.64 5.27
N PHE A 56 -0.37 -4.02 5.23
CA PHE A 56 -0.19 -2.74 5.89
C PHE A 56 0.33 -1.74 4.86
N TRP A 57 -0.12 -0.50 5.00
CA TRP A 57 0.30 0.57 4.11
C TRP A 57 0.28 1.90 4.84
N ILE A 58 1.28 2.72 4.57
CA ILE A 58 1.44 4.05 5.15
C ILE A 58 1.57 5.03 3.99
N ASP A 59 0.80 6.10 4.03
CA ASP A 59 0.93 7.24 3.13
C ASP A 59 1.16 8.51 3.95
N PRO A 60 2.42 8.98 4.05
CA PRO A 60 2.75 10.18 4.80
C PRO A 60 2.02 11.44 4.30
N LYS A 61 1.82 11.55 2.97
CA LYS A 61 1.15 12.70 2.35
C LYS A 61 -0.33 12.76 2.74
N ALA A 62 -0.99 11.61 2.74
CA ALA A 62 -2.38 11.49 3.17
C ALA A 62 -2.54 11.38 4.71
N LYS A 63 -1.44 11.42 5.49
CA LYS A 63 -1.43 11.14 6.94
C LYS A 63 -2.19 9.85 7.29
N LEU A 64 -2.05 8.83 6.44
CA LEU A 64 -2.81 7.59 6.50
C LEU A 64 -1.91 6.44 6.94
N SER A 65 -2.39 5.62 7.87
CA SER A 65 -1.78 4.36 8.25
C SER A 65 -2.85 3.29 8.31
N ILE A 66 -2.66 2.20 7.58
CA ILE A 66 -3.62 1.10 7.46
C ILE A 66 -2.94 -0.19 7.90
N VAL A 67 -3.65 -0.94 8.74
CA VAL A 67 -3.33 -2.33 9.06
C VAL A 67 -4.59 -3.15 8.81
N PHE A 68 -4.51 -4.06 7.86
CA PHE A 68 -5.60 -4.93 7.45
C PHE A 68 -5.16 -6.39 7.60
N LEU A 69 -5.77 -7.08 8.56
CA LEU A 69 -5.45 -8.46 8.91
C LEU A 69 -6.56 -9.37 8.42
N THR A 70 -6.21 -10.35 7.59
CA THR A 70 -7.14 -11.36 7.08
C THR A 70 -6.48 -12.73 7.08
N ASN A 71 -7.29 -13.75 6.81
CA ASN A 71 -6.83 -15.11 6.59
C ASN A 71 -7.31 -15.64 5.24
N ARG A 72 -6.71 -15.14 4.16
CA ARG A 72 -6.95 -15.56 2.77
C ARG A 72 -6.70 -17.04 2.55
N VAL A 73 -5.86 -17.68 3.36
CA VAL A 73 -5.52 -19.10 3.22
C VAL A 73 -6.49 -20.04 3.94
N TYR A 74 -7.58 -19.50 4.52
CA TYR A 74 -8.67 -20.28 5.08
C TYR A 74 -9.85 -20.38 4.09
N PRO A 75 -10.50 -21.56 3.95
CA PRO A 75 -10.12 -22.85 4.53
C PRO A 75 -8.91 -23.49 3.83
N THR A 76 -8.55 -23.03 2.62
CA THR A 76 -7.38 -23.52 1.88
C THR A 76 -6.61 -22.36 1.23
N ARG A 77 -5.32 -22.59 0.94
CA ARG A 77 -4.45 -21.64 0.21
C ARG A 77 -4.94 -21.27 -1.19
N GLU A 78 -5.84 -22.08 -1.76
CA GLU A 78 -6.45 -21.87 -3.08
C GLU A 78 -7.59 -20.85 -3.05
N ASN A 79 -8.02 -20.38 -1.88
CA ASN A 79 -8.99 -19.30 -1.78
C ASN A 79 -8.39 -17.99 -2.33
N LYS A 80 -8.91 -17.54 -3.48
CA LYS A 80 -8.48 -16.32 -4.19
C LYS A 80 -9.42 -15.13 -4.00
N LYS A 81 -10.50 -15.27 -3.21
CA LYS A 81 -11.55 -14.24 -3.05
C LYS A 81 -11.01 -12.86 -2.70
N LEU A 82 -9.96 -12.77 -1.89
CA LEU A 82 -9.33 -11.49 -1.53
C LEU A 82 -8.81 -10.74 -2.78
N TYR A 83 -8.21 -11.46 -3.72
CA TYR A 83 -7.68 -10.93 -4.97
C TYR A 83 -8.79 -10.72 -5.99
N ASP A 84 -9.62 -11.73 -6.23
CA ASP A 84 -10.68 -11.69 -7.24
C ASP A 84 -11.68 -10.55 -7.01
N ASN A 85 -11.91 -10.19 -5.74
CA ASN A 85 -12.81 -9.11 -5.38
C ASN A 85 -12.11 -7.75 -5.19
N ASN A 86 -10.79 -7.67 -5.40
CA ASN A 86 -9.96 -6.47 -5.22
C ASN A 86 -10.17 -5.76 -3.87
N ILE A 87 -10.33 -6.54 -2.79
CA ILE A 87 -10.76 -6.05 -1.47
C ILE A 87 -9.85 -4.93 -0.95
N ARG A 88 -8.52 -5.04 -1.13
CA ARG A 88 -7.56 -4.04 -0.64
C ARG A 88 -7.71 -2.68 -1.33
N SER A 89 -7.90 -2.68 -2.66
CA SER A 89 -8.08 -1.44 -3.42
C SER A 89 -9.43 -0.81 -3.08
N LYS A 90 -10.51 -1.61 -3.02
CA LYS A 90 -11.84 -1.12 -2.60
C LYS A 90 -11.86 -0.56 -1.19
N LEU A 91 -11.14 -1.18 -0.25
CA LEU A 91 -10.97 -0.65 1.10
C LEU A 91 -10.31 0.73 1.06
N LEU A 92 -9.26 0.90 0.27
CA LEU A 92 -8.61 2.20 0.09
C LEU A 92 -9.57 3.22 -0.54
N ASP A 93 -10.34 2.83 -1.55
CA ASP A 93 -11.35 3.70 -2.16
C ASP A 93 -12.35 4.22 -1.13
N ILE A 94 -12.93 3.32 -0.33
CA ILE A 94 -13.87 3.67 0.74
C ILE A 94 -13.22 4.61 1.75
N ILE A 95 -11.98 4.33 2.16
CA ILE A 95 -11.24 5.19 3.08
C ILE A 95 -11.10 6.58 2.47
N PHE A 96 -10.58 6.72 1.25
CA PHE A 96 -10.39 8.04 0.63
C PHE A 96 -11.72 8.77 0.34
N GLU A 97 -12.81 8.06 0.07
CA GLU A 97 -14.13 8.66 -0.18
C GLU A 97 -14.82 9.14 1.11
N ASN A 98 -14.61 8.45 2.23
CA ASN A 98 -15.34 8.71 3.49
C ASN A 98 -14.46 9.37 4.57
N SER A 99 -13.15 9.42 4.38
CA SER A 99 -12.27 10.09 5.33
C SER A 99 -12.43 11.60 5.23
N ILE A 100 -12.82 12.22 6.33
CA ILE A 100 -12.77 13.68 6.57
C ILE A 100 -11.35 14.27 6.36
N ILE A 101 -10.35 13.39 6.19
CA ILE A 101 -8.93 13.69 5.94
C ILE A 101 -8.70 14.57 4.69
N ILE A 102 -9.70 14.75 3.81
CA ILE A 102 -9.59 15.53 2.56
C ILE A 102 -10.55 16.74 2.54
N LYS A 103 -10.60 17.53 3.61
CA LYS A 103 -11.19 18.88 3.59
C LYS A 103 -10.36 19.89 4.37
N ASN A 104 -9.05 19.94 4.09
CA ASN A 104 -8.22 21.06 4.49
C ASN A 104 -7.42 21.54 3.29
N GLU A 105 -8.13 21.96 2.24
CA GLU A 105 -7.82 23.12 1.39
C GLU A 105 -9.15 23.77 0.99
#